data_AF-A0A9N9AZQ5-F1
#
_entry.id   AF-A0A9N9AZQ5-F1
#
_cell.length_a   1.000
_cell.length_b   1.000
_cell.length_c   1.000
_cell.angle_alpha   90.00
_cell.angle_beta   90.00
_cell.angle_gamma   90.00
#
_symmetry.space_group_name_H-M   'P 1'
#
loop_
_entity.id
_entity.type
_entity.pdbx_description
1 polymer ?
#
loop_
_entity_poly.entity_id
_entity_poly.type
_entity_poly.pdbx_seq_one_letter_code
_entity_poly.pdbx_strand_id
1 'polypeptide(L)'
;QELQYLTEIEYKLRQELYSKINSIPQYQLSRAIYMLNNMIYTKGKHQGELISEYYQKKILKFLEKFLYKHESDAISLTQKIKQLESKNRKLQKELEESKEQIKSLKITVTSIKNLPAGYRAYEMPNAVLKWIKDIKNAQENITELFEEELKEANSCLNVEEYQNLYVSLKSGLKNAYEGFCKWMTPWIHLPLLVCALGGSNGSLFASAFLKVYTNTKLQES
;
A
#
# COMPACT_ATOMS: atom_id res chain seq x y z
N GLN A 1 -68.36 30.43 47.42
CA GLN A 1 -67.19 29.81 48.07
C GLN A 1 -66.06 29.54 47.07
N GLU A 2 -66.32 28.95 45.89
CA GLU A 2 -65.27 28.77 44.83
C GLU A 2 -64.65 30.06 44.29
N LEU A 3 -65.44 31.11 44.01
CA LEU A 3 -64.91 32.40 43.52
C LEU A 3 -63.96 33.08 44.52
N GLN A 4 -64.20 32.87 45.81
CA GLN A 4 -63.44 33.45 46.92
C GLN A 4 -62.14 32.66 47.18
N TYR A 5 -62.14 31.36 46.88
CA TYR A 5 -60.97 30.49 46.96
C TYR A 5 -60.01 30.69 45.77
N LEU A 6 -60.55 30.86 44.56
CA LEU A 6 -59.74 31.16 43.36
C LEU A 6 -58.98 32.49 43.48
N THR A 7 -59.61 33.50 44.09
CA THR A 7 -58.99 34.81 44.34
C THR A 7 -57.92 34.76 45.41
N GLU A 8 -58.04 33.88 46.41
CA GLU A 8 -57.00 33.67 47.43
C GLU A 8 -55.76 32.96 46.88
N ILE A 9 -55.94 31.96 46.00
CA ILE A 9 -54.82 31.27 45.32
C ILE A 9 -54.09 32.23 44.38
N GLU A 10 -54.82 32.98 43.57
CA GLU A 10 -54.21 33.95 42.66
C GLU A 10 -53.39 34.99 43.43
N TYR A 11 -53.93 35.47 44.55
CA TYR A 11 -53.22 36.39 45.43
C TYR A 11 -51.88 35.79 45.92
N LYS A 12 -51.89 34.55 46.42
CA LYS A 12 -50.68 33.87 46.89
C LYS A 12 -49.62 33.72 45.79
N LEU A 13 -50.03 33.31 44.59
CA LEU A 13 -49.14 33.17 43.44
C LEU A 13 -48.52 34.50 43.02
N ARG A 14 -49.30 35.59 43.04
CA ARG A 14 -48.77 36.93 42.75
C ARG A 14 -47.77 37.41 43.79
N GLN A 15 -48.03 37.16 45.07
CA GLN A 15 -47.08 37.51 46.13
C GLN A 15 -45.76 36.73 46.01
N GLU A 16 -45.83 35.44 45.68
CA GLU A 16 -44.63 34.63 45.43
C GLU A 16 -43.83 35.16 44.23
N LEU A 17 -44.51 35.54 43.14
CA LEU A 17 -43.87 36.15 41.99
C LEU A 17 -43.19 37.47 42.34
N TYR A 18 -43.85 38.36 43.09
CA TYR A 18 -43.26 39.62 43.53
C TYR A 18 -42.03 39.39 44.42
N SER A 19 -42.09 38.44 45.34
CA SER A 19 -40.94 38.08 46.17
C SER A 19 -39.75 37.62 45.31
N LYS A 20 -40.00 36.76 44.32
CA LYS A 20 -38.97 36.31 43.37
C LYS A 20 -38.39 37.46 42.56
N ILE A 21 -39.22 38.35 42.02
CA ILE A 21 -38.76 39.53 41.27
C ILE A 21 -37.90 40.44 42.15
N ASN A 22 -38.32 40.69 43.39
CA ASN A 22 -37.58 41.53 44.34
C ASN A 22 -36.24 40.91 44.77
N SER A 23 -36.08 39.58 44.63
CA SER A 23 -34.81 38.90 44.92
C SER A 23 -33.79 38.96 43.77
N ILE A 24 -34.19 39.43 42.58
CA ILE A 24 -33.28 39.55 41.42
C ILE A 24 -32.31 40.72 41.67
N PRO A 25 -30.98 40.51 41.55
CA PRO A 25 -30.01 41.61 41.68
C PRO A 25 -30.23 42.72 40.65
N GLN A 26 -30.10 43.98 41.08
CA GLN A 26 -30.42 45.17 40.27
C GLN A 26 -29.73 45.17 38.89
N TYR A 27 -28.47 44.75 38.82
CA TYR A 27 -27.70 44.70 37.56
C TYR A 27 -28.21 43.65 36.56
N GLN A 28 -29.02 42.69 37.00
CA GLN A 28 -29.64 41.67 36.14
C GLN A 28 -31.09 42.03 35.76
N LEU A 29 -31.68 43.05 36.39
CA LEU A 29 -33.09 43.38 36.24
C LEU A 29 -33.46 43.69 34.79
N SER A 30 -32.63 44.48 34.09
CA SER A 30 -32.83 44.80 32.67
C SER A 30 -32.84 43.55 31.78
N ARG A 31 -31.95 42.58 32.09
CA ARG A 31 -31.86 41.32 31.37
C ARG A 31 -33.04 40.40 31.67
N ALA A 32 -33.49 40.36 32.92
CA ALA A 32 -34.67 39.60 33.33
C ALA A 32 -35.95 40.14 32.64
N ILE A 33 -36.13 41.46 32.61
CA ILE A 33 -37.23 42.12 31.89
C ILE A 33 -37.16 41.78 30.40
N TYR A 34 -35.98 41.92 29.78
CA TYR A 34 -35.78 41.58 28.38
C TYR A 34 -36.14 40.10 28.09
N MET A 35 -35.73 39.18 28.96
CA MET A 35 -36.05 37.76 28.83
C MET A 35 -37.54 37.49 28.93
N LEU A 36 -38.24 38.08 29.90
CA LEU A 36 -39.70 37.92 30.05
C LEU A 36 -40.46 38.46 28.83
N ASN A 37 -40.05 39.61 28.30
CA ASN A 37 -40.66 40.18 27.09
C ASN A 37 -40.47 39.29 25.86
N ASN A 38 -39.35 38.57 25.78
CA ASN A 38 -39.07 37.62 24.70
C ASN A 38 -39.65 36.22 24.94
N MET A 39 -40.20 35.95 26.13
CA MET A 39 -40.86 34.68 26.47
C MET A 39 -42.39 34.76 26.33
N ILE A 40 -42.87 35.70 25.52
CA ILE A 40 -44.29 35.89 25.19
C ILE A 40 -44.48 35.72 23.68
N TYR A 41 -45.59 35.11 23.26
CA TYR A 41 -45.93 35.06 21.84
C TYR A 41 -46.26 36.47 21.34
N THR A 42 -45.51 36.93 20.34
CA THR A 42 -45.67 38.28 19.80
C THR A 42 -46.78 38.39 18.74
N LYS A 43 -47.23 37.26 18.17
CA LYS A 43 -48.25 37.17 17.11
C LYS A 43 -49.04 35.86 17.20
N GLY A 44 -50.22 35.82 16.58
CA GLY A 44 -51.03 34.61 16.42
C GLY A 44 -52.04 34.38 17.54
N LYS A 45 -52.64 33.18 17.59
CA LYS A 45 -53.75 32.86 18.50
C LYS A 45 -53.40 32.97 19.99
N HIS A 46 -52.14 32.78 20.34
CA HIS A 46 -51.63 32.85 21.72
C HIS A 46 -50.93 34.18 22.04
N GLN A 47 -51.15 35.23 21.22
CA GLN A 47 -50.47 36.51 21.40
C GLN A 47 -50.69 37.07 22.82
N GLY A 48 -49.60 37.46 23.48
CA GLY A 48 -49.62 37.96 24.86
C GLY A 48 -49.51 36.86 25.94
N GLU A 49 -49.62 35.59 25.56
CA GLU A 49 -49.40 34.46 26.47
C GLU A 49 -47.91 34.09 26.57
N LEU A 50 -47.50 33.55 27.73
CA LEU A 50 -46.17 33.00 27.91
C LEU A 50 -45.94 31.78 26.98
N ILE A 51 -44.69 31.61 26.51
CA ILE A 51 -44.29 30.45 25.71
C ILE A 51 -44.65 29.15 26.44
N SER A 52 -45.11 28.14 25.69
CA SER A 52 -45.58 26.89 26.30
C SER A 52 -44.50 26.18 27.12
N GLU A 53 -44.92 25.51 28.20
CA GLU A 53 -44.05 24.78 29.12
C GLU A 53 -43.16 23.74 28.40
N TYR A 54 -43.67 23.12 27.33
CA TYR A 54 -42.92 22.20 26.49
C TYR A 54 -41.66 22.85 25.90
N TYR A 55 -41.79 24.05 25.32
CA TYR A 55 -40.65 24.75 24.75
C TYR A 55 -39.68 25.24 25.82
N GLN A 56 -40.20 25.70 26.97
CA GLN A 56 -39.36 26.09 28.12
C GLN A 56 -38.47 24.92 28.57
N LYS A 57 -39.05 23.72 28.77
CA LYS A 57 -38.31 22.50 29.13
C LYS A 57 -37.28 22.10 28.08
N LYS A 58 -37.61 22.26 26.78
CA LYS A 58 -36.70 21.94 25.68
C LYS A 58 -35.50 22.88 25.63
N ILE A 59 -35.72 24.17 25.85
CA ILE A 59 -34.64 25.17 25.94
C ILE A 59 -33.74 24.89 27.13
N LEU A 60 -34.31 24.56 28.30
CA LEU A 60 -33.52 24.24 29.49
C LEU A 60 -32.58 23.05 29.26
N LYS A 61 -33.10 21.95 28.71
CA LYS A 61 -32.29 20.77 28.35
C LYS A 61 -31.17 21.09 27.36
N PHE A 62 -31.45 22.00 26.42
CA PHE A 62 -30.43 22.47 25.48
C PHE A 62 -29.32 23.22 26.22
N LEU A 63 -29.66 24.19 27.07
CA LEU A 63 -28.69 24.95 27.85
C LEU A 63 -27.87 24.07 28.79
N GLU A 64 -28.49 23.09 29.46
CA GLU A 64 -27.81 22.09 30.29
C GLU A 64 -26.75 21.32 29.51
N LYS A 65 -27.09 20.88 28.29
CA LYS A 65 -26.18 20.14 27.42
C LYS A 65 -24.99 20.98 26.94
N PHE A 66 -25.23 22.26 26.63
CA PHE A 66 -24.23 23.11 25.99
C PHE A 66 -23.39 23.93 26.97
N LEU A 67 -23.94 24.34 28.11
CA LEU A 67 -23.27 25.23 29.06
C LEU A 67 -22.65 24.49 30.26
N TYR A 68 -23.14 23.30 30.61
CA TYR A 68 -22.80 22.63 31.88
C TYR A 68 -22.06 21.29 31.73
N LYS A 69 -21.55 20.94 30.55
CA LYS A 69 -20.71 19.73 30.36
C LYS A 69 -19.29 20.12 29.97
N HIS A 70 -18.33 20.02 30.91
CA HIS A 70 -16.95 20.43 30.62
C HIS A 70 -15.80 19.57 31.17
N GLU A 71 -16.03 18.54 32.00
CA GLU A 71 -14.92 17.74 32.56
C GLU A 71 -14.71 16.38 31.87
N SER A 72 -15.78 15.69 31.46
CA SER A 72 -15.67 14.36 30.82
C SER A 72 -14.90 14.40 29.50
N ASP A 73 -15.07 15.48 28.74
CA ASP A 73 -14.57 15.58 27.38
C ASP A 73 -13.09 15.98 27.37
N ALA A 74 -12.65 16.82 28.31
CA ALA A 74 -11.24 17.21 28.45
C ALA A 74 -10.34 16.03 28.87
N ILE A 75 -10.81 15.19 29.80
CA ILE A 75 -10.08 13.99 30.24
C ILE A 75 -9.99 12.98 29.09
N SER A 76 -11.09 12.77 28.37
CA SER A 76 -11.12 11.88 27.20
C SER A 76 -10.15 12.34 26.10
N LEU A 77 -10.12 13.63 25.80
CA LEU A 77 -9.18 14.21 24.84
C LEU A 77 -7.73 14.04 25.29
N THR A 78 -7.44 14.27 26.57
CA THR A 78 -6.09 14.12 27.14
C THR A 78 -5.59 12.68 27.05
N GLN A 79 -6.45 11.70 27.34
CA GLN A 79 -6.12 10.28 27.18
C GLN A 79 -5.83 9.93 25.72
N LYS A 80 -6.61 10.46 24.78
CA LYS A 80 -6.43 10.21 23.35
C LYS A 80 -5.13 10.83 22.83
N ILE A 81 -4.75 12.01 23.30
CA ILE A 81 -3.45 12.64 22.99
C ILE A 81 -2.30 11.74 23.44
N LYS A 82 -2.30 11.28 24.71
CA LYS A 82 -1.27 10.37 25.22
C LYS A 82 -1.15 9.07 24.42
N GLN A 83 -2.29 8.49 24.04
CA GLN A 83 -2.31 7.29 23.19
C GLN A 83 -1.68 7.56 21.82
N LEU A 84 -2.02 8.66 21.16
CA LEU A 84 -1.46 9.03 19.87
C LEU A 84 0.05 9.29 19.95
N GLU A 85 0.52 9.97 20.99
CA GLU A 85 1.96 10.18 21.21
C GLU A 85 2.73 8.87 21.39
N SER A 86 2.16 7.91 22.12
CA SER A 86 2.78 6.58 22.26
C SER A 86 2.86 5.82 20.94
N LYS A 87 1.81 5.90 20.10
CA LYS A 87 1.80 5.28 18.77
C LYS A 87 2.81 5.95 17.84
N ASN A 88 2.88 7.29 17.85
CA ASN A 88 3.86 8.03 17.04
C ASN A 88 5.30 7.66 17.39
N ARG A 89 5.63 7.51 18.68
CA ARG A 89 6.96 7.06 19.10
C ARG A 89 7.31 5.66 18.59
N LYS A 90 6.34 4.72 18.59
CA LYS A 90 6.55 3.37 18.04
C LYS A 90 6.80 3.40 16.53
N LEU A 91 5.96 4.13 15.80
CA LEU A 91 6.08 4.28 14.35
C LEU A 91 7.42 4.92 13.95
N GLN A 92 7.90 5.91 14.71
CA GLN A 92 9.22 6.51 14.48
C GLN A 92 10.34 5.49 14.65
N LYS A 93 10.26 4.61 15.66
CA LYS A 93 11.27 3.56 15.88
C LYS A 93 11.27 2.54 14.74
N GLU A 94 10.09 2.06 14.33
CA GLU A 94 9.94 1.13 13.20
C GLU A 94 10.47 1.73 11.88
N LEU A 95 10.27 3.05 11.68
CA LEU A 95 10.79 3.76 10.52
C LEU A 95 12.33 3.78 10.50
N GLU A 96 12.98 4.05 11.64
CA GLU A 96 14.44 4.05 11.72
C GLU A 96 15.03 2.64 11.52
N GLU A 97 14.40 1.61 12.11
CA GLU A 97 14.79 0.21 11.88
C GLU A 97 14.68 -0.17 10.39
N SER A 98 13.59 0.23 9.73
CA SER A 98 13.38 -0.01 8.29
C SER A 98 14.42 0.72 7.42
N LYS A 99 14.80 1.95 7.78
CA LYS A 99 15.84 2.71 7.06
C LYS A 99 17.20 2.02 7.13
N GLU A 100 17.58 1.51 8.30
CA GLU A 100 18.84 0.78 8.45
C GLU A 100 18.84 -0.53 7.64
N GLN A 101 17.71 -1.24 7.58
CA GLN A 101 17.56 -2.41 6.71
C GLN A 101 17.69 -2.05 5.22
N ILE A 102 17.07 -0.96 4.78
CA ILE A 102 17.20 -0.49 3.38
C ILE A 102 18.66 -0.16 3.06
N LYS A 103 19.37 0.48 3.99
CA LYS A 103 20.78 0.84 3.84
C LYS A 103 21.66 -0.41 3.71
N SER A 104 21.45 -1.43 4.54
CA SER A 104 22.21 -2.69 4.47
C SER A 104 21.93 -3.45 3.17
N LEU A 105 20.65 -3.55 2.76
CA LEU A 105 20.26 -4.15 1.49
C LEU A 105 20.89 -3.44 0.30
N LYS A 106 20.91 -2.11 0.31
CA LYS A 106 21.53 -1.30 -0.75
C LYS A 106 23.00 -1.66 -0.91
N ILE A 107 23.75 -1.77 0.19
CA ILE A 107 25.16 -2.18 0.18
C ILE A 107 25.31 -3.57 -0.46
N THR A 108 24.53 -4.55 0.00
CA THR A 108 24.55 -5.92 -0.53
C THR A 108 24.28 -5.98 -2.04
N VAL A 109 23.29 -5.22 -2.53
CA VAL A 109 22.96 -5.16 -3.97
C VAL A 109 24.13 -4.58 -4.78
N THR A 110 24.77 -3.51 -4.31
CA THR A 110 25.99 -2.99 -4.97
C THR A 110 27.11 -4.01 -5.01
N SER A 111 27.33 -4.77 -3.93
CA SER A 111 28.34 -5.82 -3.89
C SER A 111 28.06 -6.94 -4.88
N ILE A 112 26.80 -7.35 -5.05
CA ILE A 112 26.39 -8.37 -6.04
C ILE A 112 26.64 -7.90 -7.47
N LYS A 113 26.33 -6.63 -7.79
CA LYS A 113 26.59 -6.06 -9.12
C LYS A 113 28.08 -6.03 -9.48
N ASN A 114 28.93 -5.85 -8.47
CA ASN A 114 30.37 -5.76 -8.64
C ASN A 114 31.11 -7.10 -8.47
N LEU A 115 30.38 -8.22 -8.47
CA LEU A 115 31.01 -9.54 -8.37
C LEU A 115 31.96 -9.77 -9.57
N PRO A 116 33.16 -10.33 -9.35
CA PRO A 116 34.06 -10.75 -10.43
C PRO A 116 33.36 -11.77 -11.34
N ALA A 117 33.80 -11.87 -12.60
CA ALA A 117 33.15 -12.71 -13.61
C ALA A 117 32.89 -14.17 -13.16
N GLY A 118 33.79 -14.74 -12.34
CA GLY A 118 33.65 -16.10 -11.80
C GLY A 118 32.56 -16.31 -10.73
N TYR A 119 31.97 -15.24 -10.19
CA TYR A 119 30.95 -15.31 -9.14
C TYR A 119 29.54 -14.95 -9.65
N ARG A 120 29.36 -14.86 -10.97
CA ARG A 120 28.09 -14.48 -11.61
C ARG A 120 27.28 -15.68 -12.10
N ALA A 121 27.41 -16.82 -11.44
CA ALA A 121 26.64 -18.02 -11.78
C ALA A 121 25.11 -17.78 -11.76
N TYR A 122 24.64 -16.81 -10.98
CA TYR A 122 23.23 -16.37 -10.95
C TYR A 122 22.77 -15.72 -12.27
N GLU A 123 23.67 -15.23 -13.13
CA GLU A 123 23.35 -14.65 -14.45
C GLU A 123 23.20 -15.71 -15.54
N MET A 124 23.70 -16.93 -15.33
CA MET A 124 23.65 -18.03 -16.31
C MET A 124 22.24 -18.34 -16.84
N PRO A 125 21.17 -18.39 -16.02
CA PRO A 125 19.84 -18.70 -16.54
C PRO A 125 19.37 -17.65 -17.56
N ASN A 126 19.63 -16.37 -17.29
CA ASN A 126 19.25 -15.27 -18.19
C ASN A 126 20.08 -15.31 -19.49
N ALA A 127 21.37 -15.60 -19.39
CA ALA A 127 22.24 -15.73 -20.57
C ALA A 127 21.81 -16.92 -21.45
N VAL A 128 21.53 -18.08 -20.86
CA VAL A 128 21.06 -19.27 -21.58
C VAL A 128 19.72 -19.00 -22.28
N LEU A 129 18.76 -18.40 -21.58
CA LEU A 129 17.47 -18.04 -22.19
C LEU A 129 17.61 -17.08 -23.36
N LYS A 130 18.53 -16.11 -23.25
CA LYS A 130 18.85 -15.20 -24.34
C LYS A 130 19.44 -15.95 -25.54
N TRP A 131 20.44 -16.81 -25.33
CA TRP A 131 21.04 -17.59 -26.43
C TRP A 131 20.04 -18.53 -27.11
N ILE A 132 19.18 -19.20 -26.34
CA ILE A 132 18.10 -20.03 -26.90
C ILE A 132 17.20 -19.20 -27.81
N LYS A 133 16.82 -17.99 -27.37
CA LYS A 133 16.00 -17.07 -28.16
C LYS A 133 16.72 -16.62 -29.43
N ASP A 134 17.99 -16.25 -29.33
CA ASP A 134 18.78 -15.78 -30.47
C ASP A 134 18.92 -16.87 -31.55
N ILE A 135 19.19 -18.12 -31.14
CA ILE A 135 19.29 -19.25 -32.08
C ILE A 135 17.92 -19.61 -32.67
N LYS A 136 16.85 -19.51 -31.88
CA LYS A 136 15.49 -19.70 -32.40
C LYS A 136 15.14 -18.66 -33.49
N ASN A 137 15.47 -17.40 -33.25
CA ASN A 137 15.27 -16.33 -34.22
C ASN A 137 16.09 -16.60 -35.50
N ALA A 138 17.34 -17.03 -35.36
CA ALA A 138 18.19 -17.45 -36.48
C ALA A 138 17.58 -18.60 -37.29
N GLN A 139 16.96 -19.58 -36.62
CA GLN A 139 16.25 -20.70 -37.27
C GLN A 139 14.98 -20.24 -38.02
N GLU A 140 14.27 -19.24 -37.50
CA GLU A 140 13.05 -18.71 -38.12
C GLU A 140 13.38 -17.78 -39.31
N ASN A 141 14.50 -17.06 -39.26
CA ASN A 141 14.90 -16.04 -40.24
C ASN A 141 16.15 -16.42 -41.05
N ILE A 142 16.22 -17.67 -41.52
CA ILE A 142 17.38 -18.22 -42.25
C ILE A 142 17.75 -17.36 -43.47
N THR A 143 16.76 -16.85 -44.19
CA THR A 143 16.97 -16.05 -45.41
C THR A 143 17.62 -14.70 -45.12
N GLU A 144 17.33 -14.11 -43.96
CA GLU A 144 18.00 -12.87 -43.51
C GLU A 144 19.40 -13.17 -42.98
N LEU A 145 19.57 -14.30 -42.29
CA LEU A 145 20.85 -14.70 -41.70
C LEU A 145 21.92 -15.05 -42.73
N PHE A 146 21.52 -15.67 -43.83
CA PHE A 146 22.41 -16.12 -44.92
C PHE A 146 22.09 -15.39 -46.23
N GLU A 147 21.66 -14.13 -46.17
CA GLU A 147 21.15 -13.40 -47.34
C GLU A 147 22.20 -13.33 -48.47
N GLU A 148 23.45 -13.02 -48.13
CA GLU A 148 24.53 -12.89 -49.12
C GLU A 148 24.93 -14.26 -49.69
N GLU A 149 25.07 -15.26 -48.83
CA GLU A 149 25.44 -16.62 -49.21
C GLU A 149 24.36 -17.28 -50.07
N LEU A 150 23.09 -17.05 -49.77
CA LEU A 150 21.98 -17.55 -50.58
C LEU A 150 21.89 -16.84 -51.93
N LYS A 151 22.17 -15.53 -51.99
CA LYS A 151 22.25 -14.81 -53.28
C LYS A 151 23.39 -15.33 -54.14
N GLU A 152 24.56 -15.55 -53.55
CA GLU A 152 25.71 -16.13 -54.25
C GLU A 152 25.40 -17.55 -54.73
N ALA A 153 24.86 -18.41 -53.85
CA ALA A 153 24.49 -19.77 -54.20
C ALA A 153 23.46 -19.82 -55.35
N ASN A 154 22.48 -18.91 -55.35
CA ASN A 154 21.49 -18.82 -56.42
C ASN A 154 22.08 -18.37 -57.78
N SER A 155 23.24 -17.70 -57.78
CA SER A 155 23.94 -17.33 -59.01
C SER A 155 24.82 -18.46 -59.58
N CYS A 156 25.22 -19.41 -58.72
CA CYS A 156 26.17 -20.48 -59.06
C CYS A 156 25.52 -21.86 -59.23
N LEU A 157 24.38 -22.10 -58.59
CA LEU A 157 23.71 -23.39 -58.56
C LEU A 157 22.47 -23.40 -59.46
N ASN A 158 22.10 -24.59 -59.95
CA ASN A 158 20.80 -24.74 -60.60
C ASN A 158 19.67 -24.77 -59.54
N VAL A 159 18.41 -24.68 -60.00
CA VAL A 159 17.25 -24.59 -59.12
C VAL A 159 17.13 -25.78 -58.16
N GLU A 160 17.43 -27.00 -58.62
CA GLU A 160 17.33 -28.20 -57.79
C GLU A 160 18.43 -28.23 -56.72
N GLU A 161 19.68 -27.92 -57.10
CA GLU A 161 20.81 -27.82 -56.18
C GLU A 161 20.60 -26.73 -55.12
N TYR A 162 20.08 -25.57 -55.52
CA TYR A 162 19.76 -24.49 -54.61
C TYR A 162 18.67 -24.87 -53.61
N GLN A 163 17.58 -25.50 -54.07
CA GLN A 163 16.52 -25.97 -53.19
C GLN A 163 17.02 -27.02 -52.19
N ASN A 164 17.87 -27.95 -52.66
CA ASN A 164 18.48 -28.96 -51.79
C ASN A 164 19.42 -28.33 -50.74
N LEU A 165 20.21 -27.32 -51.12
CA LEU A 165 21.02 -26.54 -50.18
C LEU A 165 20.15 -25.85 -49.13
N TYR A 166 19.11 -25.14 -49.56
CA TYR A 166 18.22 -24.39 -48.67
C TYR A 166 17.50 -25.30 -47.68
N VAL A 167 16.97 -26.44 -48.14
CA VAL A 167 16.33 -27.44 -47.28
C VAL A 167 17.33 -28.03 -46.28
N SER A 168 18.56 -28.32 -46.72
CA SER A 168 19.61 -28.86 -45.86
C SER A 168 20.04 -27.85 -44.80
N LEU A 169 20.19 -26.58 -45.16
CA LEU A 169 20.52 -25.48 -44.25
C LEU A 169 19.44 -25.32 -43.17
N LYS A 170 18.18 -25.32 -43.58
CA LYS A 170 17.03 -25.23 -42.66
C LYS A 170 16.97 -26.42 -41.70
N SER A 171 17.19 -27.63 -42.19
CA SER A 171 17.27 -28.84 -41.36
C SER A 171 18.45 -28.77 -40.40
N GLY A 172 19.63 -28.34 -40.86
CA GLY A 172 20.84 -28.18 -40.06
C GLY A 172 20.64 -27.20 -38.89
N LEU A 173 20.06 -26.03 -39.15
CA LEU A 173 19.75 -25.02 -38.11
C LEU A 173 18.74 -25.52 -37.10
N LYS A 174 17.69 -26.23 -37.55
CA LYS A 174 16.73 -26.86 -36.64
C LYS A 174 17.43 -27.87 -35.72
N ASN A 175 18.26 -28.74 -36.27
CA ASN A 175 18.99 -29.73 -35.48
C ASN A 175 19.98 -29.08 -34.51
N ALA A 176 20.66 -28.01 -34.94
CA ALA A 176 21.55 -27.23 -34.08
C ALA A 176 20.78 -26.57 -32.92
N TYR A 177 19.62 -25.97 -33.18
CA TYR A 177 18.75 -25.42 -32.14
C TYR A 177 18.28 -26.47 -31.14
N GLU A 178 17.81 -27.62 -31.62
CA GLU A 178 17.35 -28.71 -30.75
C GLU A 178 18.50 -29.28 -29.90
N GLY A 179 19.69 -29.48 -30.50
CA GLY A 179 20.88 -29.91 -29.79
C GLY A 179 21.34 -28.90 -28.74
N PHE A 180 21.36 -27.62 -29.09
CA PHE A 180 21.68 -26.54 -28.16
C PHE A 180 20.70 -26.47 -27.00
N CYS A 181 19.39 -26.53 -27.27
CA CYS A 181 18.37 -26.56 -26.23
C CYS A 181 18.55 -27.75 -25.28
N LYS A 182 18.79 -28.96 -25.80
CA LYS A 182 19.06 -30.14 -24.98
C LYS A 182 20.27 -29.95 -24.07
N TRP A 183 21.34 -29.37 -24.60
CA TRP A 183 22.59 -29.17 -23.84
C TRP A 183 22.48 -28.02 -22.82
N MET A 184 21.77 -26.94 -23.16
CA MET A 184 21.77 -25.69 -22.39
C MET A 184 20.62 -25.56 -21.39
N THR A 185 19.46 -26.18 -21.65
CA THR A 185 18.32 -26.12 -20.71
C THR A 185 18.68 -26.56 -19.27
N PRO A 186 19.50 -27.61 -19.05
CA PRO A 186 19.94 -27.97 -17.70
C PRO A 186 20.66 -26.84 -16.94
N TRP A 187 21.36 -25.96 -17.65
CA TRP A 187 22.10 -24.83 -17.09
C TRP A 187 21.21 -23.69 -16.60
N ILE A 188 19.93 -23.68 -16.97
CA ILE A 188 18.93 -22.75 -16.40
C ILE A 188 18.66 -23.10 -14.93
N HIS A 189 18.65 -24.40 -14.61
CA HIS A 189 18.32 -24.90 -13.28
C HIS A 189 19.55 -25.17 -12.42
N LEU A 190 20.72 -25.33 -13.04
CA LEU A 190 21.97 -25.63 -12.33
C LEU A 190 22.33 -24.60 -11.24
N PRO A 191 22.24 -23.28 -11.47
CA PRO A 191 22.52 -22.30 -10.42
C PRO A 191 21.55 -22.40 -9.25
N LEU A 192 20.27 -22.71 -9.52
CA LEU A 192 19.26 -22.90 -8.47
C LEU A 192 19.54 -24.16 -7.65
N LEU A 193 19.96 -25.25 -8.29
CA LEU A 193 20.38 -26.48 -7.61
C LEU A 193 21.63 -26.25 -6.75
N VAL A 194 22.61 -25.51 -7.25
CA VAL A 194 23.83 -25.15 -6.50
C VAL A 194 23.51 -24.24 -5.31
N CYS A 195 22.64 -23.25 -5.50
CA CYS A 195 22.19 -22.36 -4.42
C CYS A 195 21.34 -23.10 -3.37
N ALA A 196 20.54 -24.10 -3.79
CA ALA A 196 19.73 -24.92 -2.87
C ALA A 196 20.59 -25.85 -1.98
N LEU A 197 21.78 -26.24 -2.43
CA LEU A 197 22.69 -27.10 -1.65
C LEU A 197 23.26 -26.41 -0.42
N GLY A 198 23.50 -25.08 -0.48
CA GLY A 198 23.98 -24.26 0.62
C GLY A 198 25.35 -24.66 1.22
N GLY A 199 25.96 -23.75 1.99
CA GLY A 199 27.13 -24.05 2.82
C GLY A 199 28.32 -24.72 2.10
N SER A 200 28.92 -25.73 2.73
CA SER A 200 30.06 -26.50 2.20
C SER A 200 29.70 -27.38 0.99
N ASN A 201 28.42 -27.72 0.80
CA ASN A 201 27.96 -28.61 -0.25
C ASN A 201 28.01 -27.96 -1.63
N GLY A 202 27.79 -26.64 -1.73
CA GLY A 202 27.97 -25.90 -2.98
C GLY A 202 29.42 -25.92 -3.48
N SER A 203 30.40 -25.80 -2.58
CA SER A 203 31.83 -25.89 -2.91
C SER A 203 32.24 -27.30 -3.36
N LEU A 204 31.70 -28.33 -2.71
CA LEU A 204 31.93 -29.73 -3.09
C LEU A 204 31.32 -30.04 -4.45
N PHE A 205 30.12 -29.54 -4.73
CA PHE A 205 29.50 -29.66 -6.05
C PHE A 205 30.33 -28.98 -7.14
N ALA A 206 30.76 -27.73 -6.93
CA ALA A 206 31.59 -27.01 -7.89
C ALA A 206 32.92 -27.74 -8.15
N SER A 207 33.53 -28.30 -7.10
CA SER A 207 34.78 -29.08 -7.20
C SER A 207 34.57 -30.40 -7.94
N ALA A 208 33.47 -31.11 -7.67
CA ALA A 208 33.11 -32.35 -8.36
C ALA A 208 32.80 -32.09 -9.84
N PHE A 209 32.05 -31.03 -10.14
CA PHE A 209 31.75 -30.60 -11.50
C PHE A 209 33.03 -30.25 -12.27
N LEU A 210 33.91 -29.42 -11.68
CA LEU A 210 35.17 -29.05 -12.31
C LEU A 210 36.01 -30.28 -12.63
N LYS A 211 36.06 -31.25 -11.71
CA LYS A 211 36.82 -32.50 -11.87
C LYS A 211 36.27 -33.39 -12.99
N VAL A 212 34.94 -33.49 -13.11
CA VAL A 212 34.30 -34.20 -14.23
C VAL A 212 34.62 -33.49 -15.54
N TYR A 213 34.43 -32.17 -15.61
CA TYR A 213 34.68 -31.37 -16.80
C TYR A 213 36.13 -31.41 -17.30
N THR A 214 37.10 -31.32 -16.38
CA THR A 214 38.52 -31.44 -16.73
C THR A 214 38.89 -32.84 -17.19
N ASN A 215 38.29 -33.87 -16.60
CA ASN A 215 38.55 -35.26 -17.00
C ASN A 215 37.93 -35.60 -18.36
N THR A 216 36.76 -35.05 -18.68
CA THR A 216 36.15 -35.23 -20.02
C THR A 216 36.98 -34.53 -21.11
N LYS A 217 37.57 -33.36 -20.83
CA LYS A 217 38.47 -32.69 -21.79
C LYS A 217 39.80 -33.43 -22.04
N LEU A 218 40.29 -34.19 -21.07
CA LEU A 218 41.51 -35.00 -21.20
C LEU A 218 41.28 -36.31 -21.96
N GLN A 219 40.03 -36.73 -22.15
CA GLN A 219 39.70 -37.93 -22.94
C GLN A 219 39.45 -37.62 -24.42
N GLU A 220 39.31 -36.33 -24.79
CA GLU A 220 39.11 -35.86 -26.16
C GLU A 220 40.39 -35.28 -26.79
N SER A 221 41.53 -35.32 -26.08
CA SER A 221 42.87 -34.92 -26.55
C SER A 221 43.78 -36.13 -26.72
#